data_AF-A0A3R9BJ65-F1
#
_entry.id   AF-A0A3R9BJ65-F1
#
_cell.length_a   1.000
_cell.length_b   1.000
_cell.length_c   1.000
_cell.angle_alpha   90.00
_cell.angle_beta   90.00
_cell.angle_gamma   90.00
#
_symmetry.space_group_name_H-M   'P 1'
#
loop_
_entity.id
_entity.type
_entity.pdbx_description
1 polymer ?
#
loop_
_entity_poly.entity_id
_entity_poly.type
_entity_poly.pdbx_seq_one_letter_code
_entity_poly.pdbx_strand_id
1 'polypeptide(L)'
;MAEIGFEPLKTLDLVGRADLDERDFDAAGNFKFPHAVALTRAWRFEPAPLLTRTLSRQLAMVATSGVQEIEEPSDVAAIFALQTVEIDLPTLPALEAMRRMNDALRNTTGPRPSGAGYEVNPPVGGEAWTYGLRFGKRDVWKIGWATDVDGRCTDINQHIPIELGLEQWGVVLRQRMNSRDAAYDMEQRVLELLANKRKGYERVHCSRSEIDSAWQQAFVDVIRGK
;
A
#
# COMPACT_ATOMS: atom_id res chain seq x y z
N MET A 1 -11.81 -4.61 15.09
CA MET A 1 -11.21 -4.05 13.87
C MET A 1 -9.70 -4.26 13.93
N ALA A 2 -9.02 -4.45 12.81
CA ALA A 2 -7.57 -4.56 12.82
C ALA A 2 -6.93 -4.02 11.55
N GLU A 3 -5.68 -3.61 11.68
CA GLU A 3 -4.81 -3.21 10.57
C GLU A 3 -3.82 -4.35 10.32
N ILE A 4 -3.67 -4.71 9.06
CA ILE A 4 -2.73 -5.74 8.61
C ILE A 4 -1.53 -5.10 7.90
N GLY A 5 -0.36 -5.70 8.08
CA GLY A 5 0.85 -5.35 7.35
C GLY A 5 0.79 -5.76 5.87
N PHE A 6 1.79 -5.34 5.10
CA PHE A 6 1.85 -5.54 3.65
C PHE A 6 2.87 -6.61 3.25
N GLU A 7 3.81 -6.97 4.13
CA GLU A 7 4.82 -7.99 3.87
C GLU A 7 4.44 -9.33 4.50
N PRO A 8 4.43 -10.43 3.72
CA PRO A 8 4.31 -11.76 4.28
C PRO A 8 5.57 -12.10 5.07
N LEU A 9 5.39 -12.48 6.33
CA LEU A 9 6.45 -12.88 7.24
C LEU A 9 6.47 -14.40 7.36
N LYS A 10 7.65 -14.99 7.57
CA LYS A 10 7.72 -16.42 7.89
C LYS A 10 7.19 -16.62 9.31
N THR A 11 6.19 -17.49 9.45
CA THR A 11 5.52 -17.68 10.73
C THR A 11 6.47 -18.18 11.82
N LEU A 12 7.39 -19.07 11.45
CA LEU A 12 8.39 -19.64 12.36
C LEU A 12 9.51 -18.67 12.76
N ASP A 13 9.64 -17.51 12.09
CA ASP A 13 10.56 -16.45 12.51
C ASP A 13 9.96 -15.60 13.64
N LEU A 14 8.65 -15.75 13.91
CA LEU A 14 7.89 -14.96 14.89
C LEU A 14 7.39 -15.81 16.06
N VAL A 15 7.05 -17.07 15.80
CA VAL A 15 6.46 -17.99 16.77
C VAL A 15 7.33 -19.24 16.85
N GLY A 16 7.69 -19.65 18.07
CA GLY A 16 8.50 -20.84 18.27
C GLY A 16 7.71 -22.10 17.91
N ARG A 17 8.39 -23.14 17.42
CA ARG A 17 7.76 -24.44 17.12
C ARG A 17 7.03 -25.03 18.34
N ALA A 18 7.48 -24.70 19.54
CA ALA A 18 6.88 -25.16 20.80
C ALA A 18 5.53 -24.49 21.12
N ASP A 19 5.21 -23.36 20.48
CA ASP A 19 3.97 -22.61 20.70
C ASP A 19 2.87 -23.02 19.69
N LEU A 20 3.16 -23.97 18.80
CA LEU A 20 2.29 -24.41 17.71
C LEU A 20 1.73 -25.81 17.98
N ASP A 21 0.52 -26.07 17.48
CA ASP A 21 -0.14 -27.37 17.64
C ASP A 21 0.43 -28.38 16.63
N GLU A 22 0.51 -29.67 17.00
CA GLU A 22 0.93 -30.73 16.08
C GLU A 22 0.07 -30.78 14.81
N ARG A 23 -1.20 -30.37 14.91
CA ARG A 23 -2.13 -30.27 13.77
C ARG A 23 -1.72 -29.22 12.75
N ASP A 24 -0.88 -28.26 13.11
CA ASP A 24 -0.39 -27.23 12.20
C ASP A 24 0.77 -27.73 11.33
N PHE A 25 1.25 -28.95 11.56
CA PHE A 25 2.29 -29.60 10.76
C PHE A 25 1.71 -30.66 9.82
N ASP A 26 2.34 -30.80 8.65
CA ASP A 26 2.05 -31.87 7.70
C ASP A 26 2.66 -33.21 8.17
N ALA A 27 2.36 -34.29 7.45
CA ALA A 27 2.87 -35.63 7.78
C ALA A 27 4.41 -35.75 7.68
N ALA A 28 5.08 -34.79 7.03
CA ALA A 28 6.54 -34.71 6.95
C ALA A 28 7.14 -33.78 8.02
N GLY A 29 6.31 -33.19 8.89
CA GLY A 29 6.73 -32.31 9.97
C GLY A 29 6.98 -30.86 9.54
N ASN A 30 6.58 -30.46 8.33
CA ASN A 30 6.66 -29.07 7.87
C ASN A 30 5.45 -28.28 8.35
N PHE A 31 5.65 -27.01 8.67
CA PHE A 31 4.55 -26.14 9.06
C PHE A 31 3.65 -25.83 7.85
N LYS A 32 2.34 -26.07 7.98
CA LYS A 32 1.35 -25.93 6.89
C LYS A 32 1.17 -24.49 6.44
N PHE A 33 1.47 -23.51 7.30
CA PHE A 33 1.26 -22.08 7.03
C PHE A 33 2.60 -21.32 7.08
N PRO A 34 3.55 -21.61 6.18
CA PRO A 34 4.92 -21.11 6.29
C PRO A 34 5.01 -19.57 6.28
N HIS A 35 3.98 -18.89 5.80
CA HIS A 35 3.89 -17.43 5.76
C HIS A 35 2.59 -16.93 6.41
N ALA A 36 2.68 -15.79 7.08
CA ALA A 36 1.56 -15.07 7.66
C ALA A 36 1.68 -13.57 7.39
N VAL A 37 0.53 -12.88 7.37
CA VAL A 37 0.50 -11.41 7.36
C VAL A 37 0.25 -10.95 8.78
N ALA A 38 1.12 -10.09 9.30
CA ALA A 38 1.02 -9.69 10.70
C ALA A 38 0.04 -8.53 10.91
N LEU A 39 -0.65 -8.57 12.04
CA LEU A 39 -1.47 -7.46 12.53
C LEU A 39 -0.53 -6.37 13.06
N THR A 40 -0.63 -5.17 12.50
CA THR A 40 0.15 -4.01 12.94
C THR A 40 -0.54 -3.28 14.06
N ARG A 41 -1.87 -3.19 14.02
CA ARG A 41 -2.72 -2.56 15.04
C ARG A 41 -4.03 -3.32 15.16
N ALA A 42 -4.64 -3.25 16.33
CA ALA A 42 -5.96 -3.83 16.55
C ALA A 42 -6.78 -2.93 17.46
N TRP A 43 -8.08 -2.93 17.23
CA TRP A 43 -9.04 -2.19 18.04
C TRP A 43 -10.19 -3.11 18.43
N ARG A 44 -10.56 -3.06 19.70
CA ARG A 44 -11.79 -3.66 20.20
C ARG A 44 -12.91 -2.63 20.18
N PHE A 45 -14.14 -3.09 19.99
CA PHE A 45 -15.32 -2.25 20.16
C PHE A 45 -15.70 -2.20 21.64
N GLU A 46 -16.00 -0.99 22.13
CA GLU A 46 -16.35 -0.78 23.54
C GLU A 46 -17.53 0.19 23.64
N PRO A 47 -18.75 -0.27 24.00
CA PRO A 47 -19.10 -1.66 24.33
C PRO A 47 -19.12 -2.58 23.11
N ALA A 48 -19.16 -3.91 23.34
CA ALA A 48 -19.33 -4.88 22.27
C ALA A 48 -20.66 -4.64 21.52
N PRO A 49 -20.63 -4.42 20.20
CA PRO A 49 -21.82 -4.07 19.44
C PRO A 49 -22.75 -5.27 19.29
N LEU A 50 -24.05 -5.01 19.38
CA LEU A 50 -25.04 -5.99 18.96
C LEU A 50 -25.12 -5.97 17.43
N LEU A 51 -24.72 -7.06 16.79
CA LEU A 51 -24.70 -7.17 15.32
C LEU A 51 -26.06 -6.84 14.69
N THR A 52 -27.16 -7.28 15.31
CA THR A 52 -28.54 -7.00 14.86
C THR A 52 -28.95 -5.53 14.93
N ARG A 53 -28.21 -4.70 15.68
CA ARG A 53 -28.42 -3.25 15.76
C ARG A 53 -27.43 -2.46 14.91
N THR A 54 -26.37 -3.10 14.45
CA THR A 54 -25.26 -2.46 13.72
C THR A 54 -25.37 -2.74 12.23
N LEU A 55 -25.81 -3.94 11.86
CA LEU A 55 -25.94 -4.39 10.48
C LEU A 55 -27.42 -4.46 10.11
N SER A 56 -27.75 -3.98 8.93
CA SER A 56 -29.08 -4.07 8.33
C SER A 56 -29.46 -5.50 7.93
N ARG A 57 -28.47 -6.40 7.80
CA ARG A 57 -28.63 -7.80 7.42
C ARG A 57 -27.98 -8.76 8.40
N GLN A 58 -28.53 -9.97 8.46
CA GLN A 58 -27.89 -11.07 9.18
C GLN A 58 -26.68 -11.58 8.39
N LEU A 59 -25.54 -11.73 9.07
CA LEU A 59 -24.36 -12.36 8.49
C LEU A 59 -24.64 -13.83 8.18
N ALA A 60 -24.05 -14.33 7.10
CA ALA A 60 -24.20 -15.73 6.71
C ALA A 60 -23.51 -16.63 7.75
N MET A 61 -23.90 -17.91 7.84
CA MET A 61 -23.23 -18.87 8.74
C MET A 61 -21.71 -18.98 8.51
N VAL A 62 -21.24 -18.65 7.30
CA VAL A 62 -19.82 -18.62 6.94
C VAL A 62 -19.04 -17.55 7.72
N ALA A 63 -19.68 -16.48 8.19
CA ALA A 63 -19.03 -15.45 9.01
C ALA A 63 -18.61 -15.95 10.40
N THR A 64 -19.09 -17.12 10.82
CA THR A 64 -18.74 -17.72 12.12
C THR A 64 -17.35 -18.36 12.11
N SER A 65 -16.88 -18.83 10.95
CA SER A 65 -15.60 -19.54 10.79
C SER A 65 -14.69 -18.91 9.71
N GLY A 66 -15.18 -17.90 9.00
CA GLY A 66 -14.47 -17.26 7.89
C GLY A 66 -14.71 -15.76 7.84
N VAL A 67 -14.29 -15.16 6.73
CA VAL A 67 -14.41 -13.71 6.48
C VAL A 67 -15.58 -13.48 5.51
N GLN A 68 -16.43 -12.51 5.83
CA GLN A 68 -17.51 -12.06 4.94
C GLN A 68 -17.31 -10.58 4.63
N GLU A 69 -17.36 -10.24 3.34
CA GLU A 69 -17.30 -8.85 2.89
C GLU A 69 -18.62 -8.11 3.18
N ILE A 70 -18.50 -6.87 3.64
CA ILE A 70 -19.63 -5.96 3.91
C ILE A 70 -19.59 -4.87 2.86
N GLU A 71 -20.49 -4.97 1.88
CA GLU A 71 -20.57 -4.05 0.74
C GLU A 71 -21.54 -2.89 0.98
N GLU A 72 -22.54 -3.09 1.86
CA GLU A 72 -23.61 -2.12 2.12
C GLU A 72 -23.03 -0.84 2.78
N PRO A 73 -23.05 0.32 2.11
CA PRO A 73 -22.39 1.52 2.61
C PRO A 73 -22.91 1.98 3.98
N SER A 74 -24.20 1.76 4.26
CA SER A 74 -24.81 2.11 5.53
C SER A 74 -24.29 1.25 6.70
N ASP A 75 -24.12 -0.06 6.49
CA ASP A 75 -23.51 -0.98 7.45
C ASP A 75 -22.04 -0.63 7.71
N VAL A 76 -21.29 -0.32 6.65
CA VAL A 76 -19.89 0.12 6.76
C VAL A 76 -19.79 1.39 7.61
N ALA A 77 -20.60 2.40 7.31
CA ALA A 77 -20.64 3.64 8.08
C ALA A 77 -21.02 3.39 9.56
N ALA A 78 -21.98 2.50 9.82
CA ALA A 78 -22.39 2.14 11.17
C ALA A 78 -21.25 1.46 11.97
N ILE A 79 -20.48 0.57 11.33
CA ILE A 79 -19.32 -0.09 11.96
C ILE A 79 -18.23 0.93 12.28
N PHE A 80 -17.92 1.85 11.36
CA PHE A 80 -16.92 2.89 11.59
C PHE A 80 -17.34 3.94 12.62
N ALA A 81 -18.65 4.10 12.85
CA ALA A 81 -19.18 4.97 13.90
C ALA A 81 -19.11 4.35 15.30
N LEU A 82 -18.82 3.05 15.42
CA LEU A 82 -18.70 2.39 16.73
C LEU A 82 -17.49 2.91 17.50
N GLN A 83 -17.66 3.10 18.80
CA GLN A 83 -16.56 3.41 19.69
C GLN A 83 -15.55 2.26 19.69
N THR A 84 -14.30 2.61 19.39
CA THR A 84 -13.18 1.68 19.34
C THR A 84 -12.10 2.10 20.32
N VAL A 85 -11.48 1.11 20.94
CA VAL A 85 -10.32 1.29 21.81
C VAL A 85 -9.20 0.44 21.23
N GLU A 86 -8.05 1.05 21.00
CA GLU A 86 -6.86 0.34 20.51
C GLU A 86 -6.40 -0.66 21.58
N ILE A 87 -6.06 -1.87 21.16
CA ILE A 87 -5.51 -2.89 22.04
C ILE A 87 -4.02 -3.02 21.82
N ASP A 88 -3.28 -3.17 22.91
CA ASP A 88 -1.85 -3.40 22.86
C ASP A 88 -1.56 -4.77 22.27
N LEU A 89 -0.86 -4.78 21.14
CA LEU A 89 -0.34 -5.98 20.52
C LEU A 89 1.08 -6.26 21.03
N PRO A 90 1.47 -7.54 21.19
CA PRO A 90 2.83 -7.91 21.57
C PRO A 90 3.89 -7.19 20.72
N THR A 91 4.93 -6.69 21.40
CA THR A 91 6.05 -6.02 20.75
C THR A 91 7.04 -7.05 20.23
N LEU A 92 7.05 -7.23 18.93
CA LEU A 92 8.07 -8.02 18.22
C LEU A 92 8.92 -7.06 17.38
N PRO A 93 10.26 -7.13 17.42
CA PRO A 93 11.13 -6.23 16.66
C PRO A 93 10.82 -6.20 15.15
N ALA A 94 10.46 -7.36 14.58
CA ALA A 94 10.04 -7.47 13.18
C ALA A 94 8.74 -6.68 12.88
N LEU A 95 7.84 -6.58 13.87
CA LEU A 95 6.57 -5.85 13.73
C LEU A 95 6.73 -4.35 13.98
N GLU A 96 7.68 -3.92 14.79
CA GLU A 96 7.94 -2.49 15.00
C GLU A 96 8.37 -1.78 13.71
N ALA A 97 9.28 -2.41 12.95
CA ALA A 97 9.70 -1.89 11.66
C ALA A 97 8.50 -1.81 10.70
N MET A 98 7.65 -2.84 10.67
CA MET A 98 6.48 -2.88 9.81
C MET A 98 5.37 -1.91 10.25
N ARG A 99 5.18 -1.67 11.56
CA ARG A 99 4.28 -0.65 12.10
C ARG A 99 4.74 0.75 11.68
N ARG A 100 6.02 1.06 11.87
CA ARG A 100 6.62 2.33 11.41
C ARG A 100 6.51 2.50 9.90
N MET A 101 6.66 1.40 9.15
CA MET A 101 6.46 1.40 7.71
C MET A 101 5.00 1.60 7.35
N ASN A 102 4.03 0.94 7.99
CA ASN A 102 2.60 1.13 7.75
C ASN A 102 2.16 2.56 8.05
N ASP A 103 2.62 3.12 9.17
CA ASP A 103 2.42 4.53 9.51
C ASP A 103 2.99 5.46 8.42
N ALA A 104 4.13 5.08 7.81
CA ALA A 104 4.73 5.80 6.68
C ALA A 104 4.18 5.41 5.30
N LEU A 105 3.41 4.32 5.18
CA LEU A 105 2.89 3.74 3.94
C LEU A 105 1.40 4.02 3.75
N ARG A 106 0.74 4.67 4.72
CA ARG A 106 -0.65 5.13 4.63
C ARG A 106 -0.83 6.05 3.40
N ASN A 107 -1.16 5.39 2.29
CA ASN A 107 -1.69 5.83 1.00
C ASN A 107 -0.72 6.39 -0.07
N THR A 108 -0.45 5.56 -1.09
CA THR A 108 -1.05 5.63 -2.44
C THR A 108 -0.28 4.69 -3.36
N THR A 109 -0.91 3.62 -3.82
CA THR A 109 -0.50 2.96 -5.08
C THR A 109 -1.04 3.83 -6.23
N GLY A 110 -0.27 3.98 -7.31
CA GLY A 110 -0.75 4.61 -8.53
C GLY A 110 -1.97 3.87 -9.10
N PRO A 111 -2.83 4.55 -9.88
CA PRO A 111 -3.90 3.86 -10.60
C PRO A 111 -3.28 2.86 -11.59
N ARG A 112 -3.56 1.57 -11.39
CA ARG A 112 -3.33 0.59 -12.48
C ARG A 112 -4.31 0.91 -13.60
N PRO A 113 -3.89 0.89 -14.89
CA PRO A 113 -4.84 0.87 -15.99
C PRO A 113 -5.78 -0.32 -15.80
N SER A 114 -7.05 -0.06 -15.51
CA SER A 114 -8.05 -1.10 -15.32
C SER A 114 -8.46 -1.64 -16.69
N GLY A 115 -8.01 -2.86 -17.01
CA GLY A 115 -8.70 -3.68 -17.98
C GLY A 115 -9.99 -4.21 -17.36
N ALA A 116 -11.12 -3.87 -17.97
CA ALA A 116 -12.49 -4.33 -17.73
C ALA A 116 -13.35 -3.53 -16.70
N GLY A 117 -14.37 -2.84 -17.24
CA GLY A 117 -15.70 -2.89 -16.65
C GLY A 117 -16.33 -1.62 -16.08
N TYR A 118 -15.97 -0.42 -16.52
CA TYR A 118 -16.87 0.75 -16.42
C TYR A 118 -16.50 1.76 -17.51
N GLU A 119 -17.33 1.88 -18.55
CA GLU A 119 -17.17 2.92 -19.58
C GLU A 119 -17.55 4.27 -18.98
N VAL A 120 -16.56 4.93 -18.37
CA VAL A 120 -16.45 6.38 -18.50
C VAL A 120 -15.34 6.56 -19.51
N ASN A 121 -15.66 6.69 -20.80
CA ASN A 121 -14.69 6.99 -21.86
C ASN A 121 -13.91 8.27 -21.47
N PRO A 122 -12.66 8.19 -20.96
CA PRO A 122 -11.82 9.36 -20.92
C PRO A 122 -11.28 9.52 -22.35
N PRO A 123 -11.10 10.75 -22.87
CA PRO A 123 -10.66 10.95 -24.25
C PRO A 123 -9.39 10.13 -24.54
N VAL A 124 -9.44 9.36 -25.63
CA VAL A 124 -8.45 8.37 -26.13
C VAL A 124 -7.14 9.03 -26.63
N GLY A 125 -6.87 10.26 -26.20
CA GLY A 125 -5.66 10.99 -26.49
C GLY A 125 -5.43 12.00 -25.39
N GLY A 126 -4.47 11.72 -24.52
CA GLY A 126 -4.11 12.62 -23.44
C GLY A 126 -2.65 12.43 -23.10
N GLU A 127 -1.88 13.50 -23.25
CA GLU A 127 -0.52 13.59 -22.73
C GLU A 127 -0.55 13.18 -21.25
N ALA A 128 0.34 12.27 -20.88
CA ALA A 128 0.49 11.80 -19.50
C ALA A 128 1.93 12.07 -19.06
N TRP A 129 2.13 12.15 -17.75
CA TRP A 129 3.41 12.51 -17.17
C TRP A 129 3.89 11.42 -16.24
N THR A 130 5.13 10.98 -16.43
CA THR A 130 5.86 10.25 -15.39
C THR A 130 6.48 11.30 -14.47
N TYR A 131 6.36 11.12 -13.15
CA TYR A 131 6.87 12.06 -12.15
C TYR A 131 7.71 11.37 -11.08
N GLY A 132 8.61 12.14 -10.49
CA GLY A 132 9.38 11.77 -9.32
C GLY A 132 9.16 12.80 -8.22
N LEU A 133 8.52 12.40 -7.13
CA LEU A 133 8.36 13.21 -5.93
C LEU A 133 9.48 12.92 -4.96
N ARG A 134 10.06 13.95 -4.36
CA ARG A 134 11.05 13.83 -3.28
C ARG A 134 10.40 14.18 -1.95
N PHE A 135 10.66 13.39 -0.91
CA PHE A 135 10.18 13.71 0.44
C PHE A 135 11.14 14.68 1.13
N GLY A 136 10.76 15.95 1.24
CA GLY A 136 11.58 17.01 1.83
C GLY A 136 12.99 17.08 1.23
N LYS A 137 14.01 17.05 2.10
CA LYS A 137 15.43 17.02 1.69
C LYS A 137 16.03 15.61 1.66
N ARG A 138 15.22 14.57 1.89
CA ARG A 138 15.70 13.18 2.00
C ARG A 138 15.90 12.54 0.63
N ASP A 139 16.73 11.51 0.59
CA ASP A 139 16.95 10.67 -0.59
C ASP A 139 15.88 9.58 -0.70
N VAL A 140 14.63 10.00 -0.53
CA VAL A 140 13.43 9.16 -0.62
C VAL A 140 12.56 9.72 -1.73
N TRP A 141 12.30 8.86 -2.72
CA TRP A 141 11.59 9.24 -3.93
C TRP A 141 10.37 8.35 -4.14
N LYS A 142 9.27 8.96 -4.58
CA LYS A 142 8.09 8.26 -5.08
C LYS A 142 8.00 8.48 -6.58
N ILE A 143 7.95 7.38 -7.33
CA ILE A 143 7.87 7.38 -8.78
C ILE A 143 6.44 7.01 -9.16
N GLY A 144 5.85 7.72 -10.10
CA GLY A 144 4.50 7.44 -10.54
C GLY A 144 4.19 8.07 -11.90
N TRP A 145 3.01 7.82 -12.42
CA TRP A 145 2.45 8.58 -13.53
C TRP A 145 1.10 9.23 -13.18
N ALA A 146 0.79 10.35 -13.85
CA ALA A 146 -0.49 11.04 -13.73
C ALA A 146 -0.74 11.94 -14.96
N THR A 147 -2.01 12.28 -15.20
CA THR A 147 -2.37 13.35 -16.15
C THR A 147 -2.24 14.73 -15.51
N ASP A 148 -2.44 14.83 -14.18
CA ASP A 148 -2.20 16.02 -13.36
C ASP A 148 -1.25 15.67 -12.21
N VAL A 149 0.02 16.07 -12.34
CA VAL A 149 1.05 15.77 -11.35
C VAL A 149 0.93 16.67 -10.11
N ASP A 150 0.48 17.92 -10.27
CA ASP A 150 0.33 18.86 -9.17
C ASP A 150 -0.84 18.47 -8.27
N GLY A 151 -1.99 18.14 -8.87
CA GLY A 151 -3.13 17.57 -8.17
C GLY A 151 -2.76 16.29 -7.44
N ARG A 152 -2.06 15.37 -8.13
CA ARG A 152 -1.61 14.12 -7.51
C ARG A 152 -0.64 14.33 -6.34
N CYS A 153 0.29 15.26 -6.45
CA CYS A 153 1.20 15.61 -5.34
C CYS A 153 0.42 16.17 -4.14
N THR A 154 -0.56 17.03 -4.42
CA THR A 154 -1.46 17.59 -3.39
C THR A 154 -2.22 16.48 -2.67
N ASP A 155 -2.83 15.55 -3.42
CA ASP A 155 -3.56 14.39 -2.86
C ASP A 155 -2.67 13.52 -1.98
N ILE A 156 -1.43 13.26 -2.41
CA ILE A 156 -0.47 12.47 -1.62
C ILE A 156 -0.11 13.19 -0.32
N ASN A 157 0.04 14.51 -0.36
CA ASN A 157 0.36 15.31 0.83
C ASN A 157 -0.81 15.46 1.81
N GLN A 158 -2.08 15.25 1.40
CA GLN A 158 -3.23 15.25 2.32
C GLN A 158 -3.12 14.16 3.40
N HIS A 159 -2.31 13.13 3.17
CA HIS A 159 -2.06 12.05 4.13
C HIS A 159 -0.89 12.34 5.08
N ILE A 160 -0.24 13.49 4.96
CA ILE A 160 0.85 13.91 5.84
C ILE A 160 0.32 15.00 6.78
N PRO A 161 0.45 14.85 8.11
CA PRO A 161 0.14 15.90 9.08
C PRO A 161 1.13 17.08 8.98
N ILE A 162 0.96 17.94 7.97
CA ILE A 162 1.85 19.09 7.70
C ILE A 162 1.81 20.13 8.83
N GLU A 163 0.71 20.20 9.59
CA GLU A 163 0.53 21.04 10.77
C GLU A 163 1.51 20.71 11.90
N LEU A 164 2.10 19.51 11.89
CA LEU A 164 3.12 19.08 12.83
C LEU A 164 4.55 19.45 12.38
N GLY A 165 4.69 20.20 11.28
CA GLY A 165 6.00 20.57 10.72
C GLY A 165 6.74 19.41 10.04
N LEU A 166 6.02 18.36 9.65
CA LEU A 166 6.58 17.23 8.92
C LEU A 166 6.95 17.64 7.49
N GLU A 167 8.00 17.00 6.96
CA GLU A 167 8.38 17.18 5.56
C GLU A 167 7.27 16.67 4.63
N GLN A 168 7.15 17.28 3.45
CA GLN A 168 6.14 16.96 2.45
C GLN A 168 6.78 16.43 1.17
N TRP A 169 5.99 15.76 0.34
CA TRP A 169 6.39 15.42 -1.02
C TRP A 169 6.41 16.68 -1.88
N GLY A 170 7.53 16.87 -2.58
CA GLY A 170 7.70 17.90 -3.59
C GLY A 170 7.92 17.26 -4.95
N VAL A 171 7.30 17.81 -5.98
CA VAL A 171 7.56 17.40 -7.36
C VAL A 171 8.96 17.88 -7.75
N VAL A 172 9.82 16.95 -8.15
CA VAL A 172 11.21 17.26 -8.52
C VAL A 172 11.54 16.81 -9.93
N LEU A 173 10.93 15.71 -10.39
CA LEU A 173 11.07 15.20 -11.76
C LEU A 173 9.70 15.15 -12.44
N ARG A 174 9.68 15.54 -13.71
CA ARG A 174 8.52 15.41 -14.61
C ARG A 174 9.02 15.08 -16.00
N GLN A 175 8.42 14.09 -16.62
CA GLN A 175 8.65 13.74 -18.01
C GLN A 175 7.31 13.59 -18.72
N ARG A 176 7.13 14.37 -19.79
CA ARG A 176 5.94 14.26 -20.64
C ARG A 176 6.07 13.05 -21.55
N MET A 177 4.98 12.28 -21.66
CA MET A 177 4.86 11.11 -22.49
C MET A 177 3.64 11.22 -23.41
N ASN A 178 3.75 10.61 -24.59
CA ASN A 178 2.75 10.73 -25.65
C ASN A 178 1.47 9.94 -25.36
N SER A 179 1.52 8.99 -24.43
CA SER A 179 0.38 8.20 -23.99
C SER A 179 0.50 7.84 -22.51
N ARG A 180 -0.62 7.43 -21.91
CA ARG A 180 -0.65 6.89 -20.55
C ARG A 180 0.18 5.61 -20.43
N ASP A 181 0.10 4.74 -21.44
CA ASP A 181 0.90 3.51 -21.49
C ASP A 181 2.38 3.83 -21.49
N ALA A 182 2.83 4.79 -22.30
CA ALA A 182 4.23 5.20 -22.31
C ALA A 182 4.68 5.83 -20.98
N ALA A 183 3.79 6.55 -20.29
CA ALA A 183 4.07 7.09 -18.95
C ALA A 183 4.19 5.98 -17.89
N TYR A 184 3.34 4.96 -17.97
CA TYR A 184 3.40 3.79 -17.12
C TYR A 184 4.64 2.93 -17.42
N ASP A 185 4.97 2.69 -18.68
CA ASP A 185 6.16 1.95 -19.08
C ASP A 185 7.43 2.64 -18.58
N MET A 186 7.49 3.98 -18.68
CA MET A 186 8.60 4.74 -18.13
C MET A 186 8.67 4.63 -16.61
N GLU A 187 7.54 4.70 -15.89
CA GLU A 187 7.49 4.48 -14.44
C GLU A 187 8.08 3.11 -14.08
N GLN A 188 7.56 2.05 -14.70
CA GLN A 188 8.02 0.68 -14.44
C GLN A 188 9.51 0.53 -14.75
N ARG A 189 9.98 1.13 -15.84
CA ARG A 189 11.39 1.08 -16.22
C ARG A 189 12.31 1.76 -15.22
N VAL A 190 11.93 2.92 -14.69
CA VAL A 190 12.68 3.58 -13.61
C VAL A 190 12.74 2.68 -12.37
N LEU A 191 11.61 2.06 -12.00
CA LEU A 191 11.53 1.17 -10.84
C LEU A 191 12.37 -0.11 -11.02
N GLU A 192 12.46 -0.64 -12.24
CA GLU A 192 13.33 -1.77 -12.59
C GLU A 192 14.81 -1.41 -12.48
N LEU A 193 15.24 -0.30 -13.08
CA LEU A 193 16.62 0.18 -13.03
C LEU A 193 17.09 0.44 -11.58
N LEU A 194 16.14 0.80 -10.70
CA LEU A 194 16.37 1.04 -9.27
C LEU A 194 15.87 -0.10 -8.38
N ALA A 195 15.66 -1.30 -8.89
CA ALA A 195 15.07 -2.43 -8.14
C ALA A 195 15.82 -2.71 -6.82
N ASN A 196 17.15 -2.67 -6.85
CA ASN A 196 18.00 -2.89 -5.66
C ASN A 196 17.92 -1.78 -4.61
N LYS A 197 17.28 -0.66 -4.94
CA LYS A 197 17.07 0.51 -4.10
C LYS A 197 15.61 0.68 -3.68
N ARG A 198 14.72 -0.24 -4.08
CA ARG A 198 13.30 -0.22 -3.70
C ARG A 198 13.14 -0.56 -2.22
N LYS A 199 12.31 0.23 -1.54
CA LYS A 199 11.89 0.02 -0.14
C LYS A 199 10.38 0.22 -0.06
N GLY A 200 9.66 -0.59 -0.83
CA GLY A 200 8.23 -0.49 -1.09
C GLY A 200 7.92 -0.59 -2.58
N TYR A 201 6.64 -0.50 -2.96
CA TYR A 201 6.20 -0.58 -4.36
C TYR A 201 6.81 0.55 -5.21
N GLU A 202 6.27 1.75 -5.12
CA GLU A 202 6.66 2.88 -5.98
C GLU A 202 7.74 3.79 -5.36
N ARG A 203 8.45 3.29 -4.35
CA ARG A 203 9.41 4.07 -3.56
C ARG A 203 10.82 3.54 -3.66
N VAL A 204 11.75 4.45 -3.94
CA VAL A 204 13.18 4.17 -4.06
C VAL A 204 13.98 5.09 -3.15
N HIS A 205 15.03 4.52 -2.56
CA HIS A 205 15.96 5.23 -1.69
C HIS A 205 17.30 5.37 -2.41
N CYS A 206 17.52 6.53 -3.02
CA CYS A 206 18.71 6.80 -3.82
C CYS A 206 19.03 8.29 -3.88
N SER A 207 20.29 8.60 -4.14
CA SER A 207 20.78 9.96 -4.35
C SER A 207 20.15 10.59 -5.59
N ARG A 208 20.21 11.93 -5.66
CA ARG A 208 19.75 12.69 -6.83
C ARG A 208 20.40 12.22 -8.13
N SER A 209 21.71 11.96 -8.12
CA SER A 209 22.45 11.50 -9.29
C SER A 209 22.03 10.11 -9.75
N GLU A 210 21.73 9.20 -8.82
CA GLU A 210 21.26 7.85 -9.15
C GLU A 210 19.88 7.90 -9.80
N ILE A 211 18.93 8.68 -9.25
CA ILE A 211 17.60 8.80 -9.85
C ILE A 211 17.65 9.53 -11.20
N ASP A 212 18.42 10.60 -11.35
CA ASP A 212 18.54 11.32 -12.64
C ASP A 212 19.10 10.38 -13.73
N SER A 213 20.09 9.54 -13.38
CA SER A 213 20.67 8.57 -14.32
C SER A 213 19.65 7.50 -14.74
N ALA A 214 18.92 6.92 -13.77
CA ALA A 214 17.88 5.94 -14.06
C ALA A 214 16.71 6.55 -14.87
N TRP A 215 16.36 7.81 -14.57
CA TRP A 215 15.32 8.56 -15.26
C TRP A 215 15.64 8.77 -16.73
N GLN A 216 16.85 9.23 -17.03
CA GLN A 216 17.32 9.44 -18.40
C GLN A 216 17.37 8.11 -19.17
N GLN A 217 17.89 7.05 -18.56
CA GLN A 217 17.95 5.74 -19.19
C GLN A 217 16.54 5.19 -19.49
N ALA A 218 15.61 5.28 -18.53
CA ALA A 218 14.24 4.82 -18.71
C ALA A 218 13.52 5.56 -19.84
N PHE A 219 13.67 6.89 -19.92
CA PHE A 219 13.10 7.68 -21.00
C PHE A 219 13.62 7.25 -22.38
N VAL A 220 14.93 7.02 -22.48
CA VAL A 220 15.57 6.55 -23.72
C VAL A 220 15.09 5.15 -24.10
N ASP A 221 14.96 4.24 -23.13
CA ASP A 221 14.49 2.88 -23.37
C ASP A 221 13.05 2.88 -23.92
N VAL A 222 12.14 3.63 -23.29
CA VAL A 222 10.73 3.72 -23.71
C VAL A 222 10.59 4.34 -25.09
N ILE A 223 11.31 5.43 -25.40
CA ILE A 223 11.28 6.04 -26.74
C ILE A 223 11.82 5.08 -27.81
N ARG A 224 12.78 4.21 -27.45
CA ARG A 224 13.36 3.21 -28.35
C ARG A 224 12.55 1.90 -28.41
N GLY A 225 11.50 1.77 -27.62
CA GLY A 225 10.68 0.55 -27.53
C GLY A 225 11.42 -0.65 -26.94
N LYS A 226 12.31 -0.41 -25.95
CA LYS A 226 13.08 -1.45 -25.26
C LYS A 226 12.53 -1.78 -23.88
#